data_AF-A0A534ZLA5-F1
#
_entry.id   AF-A0A534ZLA5-F1
#
_cell.length_a   1.000
_cell.length_b   1.000
_cell.length_c   1.000
_cell.angle_alpha   90.00
_cell.angle_beta   90.00
_cell.angle_gamma   90.00
#
_symmetry.space_group_name_H-M   'P 1'
#
loop_
_entity.id
_entity.type
_entity.pdbx_description
1 polymer ?
#
loop_
_entity_poly.entity_id
_entity_poly.type
_entity_poly.pdbx_seq_one_letter_code
_entity_poly.pdbx_strand_id
1 'polypeptide(L)' 'MEKVMSAYGDKVRLVYRNYPLPFHPQARPASEAAACANAQGKFWEYHSKLFHGDGLEPEKLKTYADQVGLDRK' A
#
# COMPACT_ATOMS: atom_id res chain seq x y z
N MET A 1 6.61 -10.18 -3.45
CA MET A 1 7.48 -9.90 -2.29
C MET A 1 8.02 -11.18 -1.66
N GLU A 2 7.17 -12.18 -1.48
CA GLU A 2 7.50 -13.47 -0.86
C GLU A 2 8.76 -14.16 -1.41
N LYS A 3 8.95 -14.21 -2.73
CA LYS A 3 10.14 -14.85 -3.35
C LYS A 3 11.48 -14.22 -2.95
N VAL A 4 11.55 -12.89 -2.84
CA VAL A 4 12.80 -12.19 -2.47
C VAL A 4 13.09 -12.39 -0.98
N MET A 5 12.06 -12.26 -0.13
CA MET A 5 12.23 -12.46 1.31
C MET A 5 12.59 -13.91 1.64
N SER A 6 12.00 -14.88 0.91
CA SER A 6 12.33 -16.31 1.06
C SER A 6 13.77 -16.64 0.66
N ALA A 7 14.27 -16.05 -0.42
CA ALA A 7 15.62 -16.33 -0.92
C ALA A 7 16.74 -15.69 -0.09
N TYR A 8 16.49 -14.51 0.50
CA TYR A 8 17.54 -13.70 1.13
C TYR A 8 17.38 -13.51 2.64
N GLY A 9 16.19 -13.75 3.20
CA GLY A 9 15.91 -13.59 4.63
C GLY A 9 16.37 -12.24 5.16
N ASP A 10 17.11 -12.27 6.27
CA ASP A 10 17.60 -11.07 6.96
C ASP A 10 18.83 -10.42 6.30
N LYS A 11 19.33 -10.97 5.19
CA LYS A 11 20.49 -10.39 4.47
C LYS A 11 20.13 -9.12 3.71
N VAL A 12 18.84 -8.84 3.55
CA VAL A 12 18.33 -7.69 2.80
C VAL A 12 17.24 -6.99 3.58
N ARG A 13 17.17 -5.66 3.43
CA ARG A 13 16.06 -4.85 3.91
C ARG A 13 15.21 -4.42 2.72
N LEU A 14 13.94 -4.80 2.73
CA LEU A 14 12.99 -4.31 1.73
C LEU A 14 12.50 -2.92 2.13
N VAL A 15 12.71 -1.94 1.27
CA VAL A 15 12.23 -0.57 1.43
C VAL A 15 11.38 -0.22 0.22
N TYR A 16 10.15 0.23 0.45
CA TYR A 16 9.27 0.74 -0.59
C TYR A 16 9.29 2.27 -0.59
N ARG A 17 9.46 2.88 -1.76
CA ARG A 17 9.42 4.34 -1.93
C ARG A 17 8.39 4.70 -3.00
N ASN A 18 7.33 5.38 -2.58
CA ASN A 18 6.30 5.84 -3.50
C ASN A 18 6.90 6.81 -4.54
N TYR A 19 6.49 6.66 -5.79
CA TYR A 19 6.77 7.60 -6.88
C TYR A 19 5.47 7.90 -7.65
N PRO A 20 4.55 8.70 -7.06
CA PRO A 20 3.27 8.99 -7.68
C PRO A 20 3.45 9.95 -8.86
N LEU A 21 3.25 9.43 -10.07
CA LEU A 21 3.38 10.23 -11.29
C LEU A 21 2.21 11.23 -11.41
N PRO A 22 2.48 12.50 -11.73
CA PRO A 22 1.46 13.56 -11.69
C PRO A 22 0.36 13.39 -12.75
N PHE A 23 0.63 12.65 -13.82
CA PHE A 23 -0.32 12.34 -14.89
C PHE A 23 -1.21 11.10 -14.60
N HIS A 24 -1.02 10.45 -13.44
CA HIS A 24 -1.91 9.39 -12.98
C HIS A 24 -2.78 9.91 -11.84
N PRO A 25 -4.08 10.20 -12.09
CA PRO A 25 -4.92 10.91 -11.11
C PRO A 25 -5.07 10.17 -9.77
N GLN A 26 -5.03 8.84 -9.79
CA GLN A 26 -5.14 8.02 -8.57
C GLN A 26 -3.80 7.72 -7.90
N ALA A 27 -2.66 8.05 -8.51
CA ALA A 27 -1.35 7.67 -7.97
C ALA A 27 -1.04 8.41 -6.66
N ARG A 28 -1.31 9.71 -6.60
CA ARG A 28 -1.06 10.51 -5.39
C ARG A 28 -2.00 10.12 -4.24
N PRO A 29 -3.33 10.04 -4.41
CA PRO A 29 -4.23 9.56 -3.36
C PRO A 29 -3.87 8.16 -2.84
N ALA A 30 -3.54 7.22 -3.73
CA ALA A 30 -3.14 5.87 -3.32
C ALA A 30 -1.81 5.88 -2.53
N SER A 31 -0.84 6.69 -2.95
CA SER A 31 0.43 6.88 -2.23
C SER A 31 0.23 7.48 -0.84
N GLU A 32 -0.64 8.48 -0.71
CA GLU A 32 -0.97 9.11 0.58
C GLU A 32 -1.67 8.11 1.50
N ALA A 33 -2.65 7.36 0.99
CA ALA A 33 -3.33 6.31 1.75
C ALA A 33 -2.38 5.19 2.20
N ALA A 34 -1.43 4.79 1.34
CA ALA A 34 -0.40 3.83 1.69
C ALA A 34 0.53 4.35 2.80
N ALA A 35 0.85 5.65 2.79
CA ALA A 35 1.61 6.27 3.88
C ALA A 35 0.83 6.26 5.21
N CYS A 36 -0.48 6.52 5.18
CA CYS A 36 -1.34 6.39 6.36
C CYS A 36 -1.39 4.93 6.88
N ALA A 37 -1.50 3.95 5.98
CA ALA A 37 -1.44 2.54 6.36
C ALA A 37 -0.10 2.15 6.99
N ASN A 38 1.01 2.72 6.49
CA ASN A 38 2.33 2.52 7.06
C ASN A 38 2.47 3.10 8.48
N ALA A 39 1.88 4.28 8.72
CA ALA A 39 1.86 4.88 10.07
C ALA A 39 1.14 3.99 11.11
N GLN A 40 0.26 3.10 10.64
CA GLN A 40 -0.47 2.14 11.48
C GLN A 40 0.11 0.71 11.42
N GLY A 41 1.27 0.53 10.79
CA GLY A 41 1.96 -0.76 10.73
C GLY A 41 1.34 -1.80 9.79
N LYS A 42 0.39 -1.42 8.92
CA LYS A 42 -0.29 -2.33 7.98
C LYS A 42 -0.01 -2.01 6.51
N PHE A 43 1.21 -1.52 6.25
CA PHE A 43 1.60 -1.09 4.91
C PHE A 43 1.47 -2.21 3.88
N TRP A 44 1.98 -3.40 4.16
CA TRP A 44 2.07 -4.47 3.16
C TRP A 44 0.71 -5.08 2.84
N GLU A 45 -0.15 -5.20 3.84
CA GLU A 45 -1.54 -5.64 3.71
C GLU A 45 -2.32 -4.65 2.84
N TYR A 46 -2.19 -3.35 3.12
CA TYR A 46 -2.85 -2.30 2.34
C TYR A 46 -2.27 -2.20 0.93
N HIS A 47 -0.95 -2.24 0.78
CA HIS A 47 -0.26 -2.27 -0.51
C HIS A 47 -0.75 -3.43 -1.37
N SER A 48 -0.94 -4.62 -0.78
CA SER A 48 -1.50 -5.76 -1.53
C SER A 48 -2.88 -5.45 -2.10
N LYS A 49 -3.74 -4.74 -1.36
CA LYS A 49 -5.06 -4.30 -1.85
C LYS A 49 -4.96 -3.29 -2.99
N LEU A 50 -4.03 -2.33 -2.91
CA LEU A 50 -3.82 -1.35 -3.99
C LEU A 50 -3.40 -1.99 -5.32
N PHE A 51 -2.61 -3.07 -5.28
CA PHE A 51 -2.06 -3.71 -6.48
C PHE A 51 -2.88 -4.86 -7.04
N HIS A 52 -3.73 -5.49 -6.22
CA HIS A 52 -4.56 -6.63 -6.64
C HIS A 52 -6.07 -6.32 -6.59
N GLY A 53 -6.43 -5.11 -6.16
CA GLY A 53 -7.80 -4.64 -6.14
C GLY A 53 -8.33 -4.26 -7.51
N ASP A 54 -9.62 -3.93 -7.55
CA ASP A 54 -10.39 -3.59 -8.74
C ASP A 54 -10.51 -2.07 -8.98
N GLY A 55 -9.69 -1.25 -8.32
CA GLY A 55 -9.69 0.20 -8.52
C GLY A 55 -8.87 0.95 -7.47
N LEU A 56 -8.66 2.23 -7.73
CA LEU A 56 -7.92 3.14 -6.83
C LEU A 56 -8.69 4.43 -6.55
N GLU A 57 -9.98 4.47 -6.91
CA GLU A 57 -10.88 5.55 -6.59
C GLU A 57 -10.98 5.73 -5.07
N PRO A 58 -11.28 6.94 -4.56
CA PRO A 58 -11.32 7.22 -3.12
C PRO A 58 -12.15 6.22 -2.30
N GLU A 59 -13.29 5.77 -2.84
CA GLU A 59 -14.15 4.78 -2.17
C GLU A 59 -13.51 3.39 -2.09
N LYS A 60 -12.72 3.00 -3.09
CA LYS A 60 -11.94 1.76 -3.06
C LYS A 60 -10.83 1.86 -2.01
N LEU A 61 -10.13 2.98 -1.94
CA LEU A 61 -9.09 3.21 -0.93
C LEU A 61 -9.62 3.07 0.50
N LYS A 62 -10.82 3.61 0.78
CA LYS A 62 -11.52 3.45 2.06
C LYS A 62 -11.95 2.01 2.31
N THR A 63 -12.49 1.34 1.29
CA THR A 63 -12.90 -0.07 1.36
C THR A 63 -11.71 -0.96 1.71
N TYR A 64 -10.56 -0.74 1.07
CA TYR A 64 -9.34 -1.48 1.36
C TYR A 64 -8.85 -1.22 2.77
N ALA A 65 -8.99 0.02 3.27
CA ALA A 65 -8.62 0.38 4.63
C ALA A 65 -9.47 -0.40 5.65
N ASP A 66 -10.77 -0.51 5.41
CA ASP A 66 -11.68 -1.32 6.24
C ASP A 66 -11.28 -2.80 6.21
N GLN A 67 -10.99 -3.35 5.03
CA GLN A 67 -10.63 -4.77 4.86
C GLN A 67 -9.35 -5.17 5.59
N VAL A 68 -8.40 -4.24 5.77
CA VAL A 68 -7.17 -4.49 6.54
C VAL A 68 -7.28 -3.98 7.98
N GLY A 69 -8.42 -3.41 8.36
CA GLY A 69 -8.69 -2.90 9.70
C GLY A 69 -7.84 -1.68 10.09
N LEU A 70 -7.68 -0.72 9.17
CA LEU A 70 -7.07 0.58 9.47
C LEU A 70 -8.07 1.51 10.16
N ASP A 71 -7.58 2.35 11.06
CA ASP A 71 -8.32 3.52 11.55
C ASP A 71 -8.35 4.60 10.46
N ARG A 72 -9.52 5.23 10.29
CA ARG A 72 -9.80 6.25 9.25
C ARG A 72 -10.06 7.64 9.84
N LYS A 73 -9.89 7.81 11.15
CA LYS A 73 -10.11 9.07 11.86
C LYS A 73 -9.24 10.22 11.35
#